data_AF-A0A0R2GV22-F1
#
_entry.id   AF-A0A0R2GV22-F1
#
_cell.length_a   1.000
_cell.length_b   1.000
_cell.length_c   1.000
_cell.angle_alpha   90.00
_cell.angle_beta   90.00
_cell.angle_gamma   90.00
#
_symmetry.space_group_name_H-M   'P 1'
#
loop_
_entity.id
_entity.type
_entity.pdbx_description
1 polymer ?
#
loop_
_entity_poly.entity_id
_entity_poly.type
_entity_poly.pdbx_seq_one_letter_code
_entity_poly.pdbx_strand_id
1 'polypeptide(L)'
;MAILIGMAGGMSFNLAIDFFSLKTCQPQETVAISSMAQAIGYFFAAAGPLTFGFLHAHLHSWTVVIGLVIILAAGLLVAGWLVDTQDHLVAD
;
A
#
# COMPACT_ATOMS: atom_id res chain seq x y z
N MET A 1 -19.72 2.92 -7.92
CA MET A 1 -18.56 3.01 -7.01
C MET A 1 -17.79 1.70 -6.88
N ALA A 2 -18.46 0.55 -6.63
CA ALA A 2 -17.78 -0.74 -6.53
C ALA A 2 -16.93 -1.11 -7.77
N ILE A 3 -17.43 -0.83 -8.99
CA ILE A 3 -16.71 -1.12 -10.23
C ILE A 3 -15.43 -0.28 -10.34
N LEU A 4 -15.52 1.04 -10.13
CA LEU A 4 -14.37 1.95 -10.23
C LEU A 4 -13.30 1.65 -9.17
N ILE A 5 -13.71 1.42 -7.92
CA ILE A 5 -12.79 1.09 -6.83
C ILE A 5 -12.14 -0.28 -7.06
N GLY A 6 -12.93 -1.28 -7.50
CA GLY A 6 -12.40 -2.61 -7.80
C GLY A 6 -11.42 -2.61 -8.97
N MET A 7 -11.71 -1.81 -10.01
CA MET A 7 -10.84 -1.69 -11.17
C MET A 7 -9.54 -0.95 -10.83
N ALA A 8 -9.61 0.15 -10.08
CA ALA A 8 -8.43 0.87 -9.61
C ALA A 8 -7.56 -0.01 -8.69
N GLY A 9 -8.16 -0.65 -7.68
CA GLY A 9 -7.44 -1.54 -6.77
C GLY A 9 -6.80 -2.73 -7.48
N GLY A 10 -7.53 -3.38 -8.39
CA GLY A 10 -7.02 -4.51 -9.16
C GLY A 10 -5.87 -4.13 -10.10
N MET A 11 -5.98 -3.01 -10.81
CA MET A 11 -4.92 -2.52 -11.70
C MET A 11 -3.66 -2.13 -10.92
N SER A 12 -3.80 -1.39 -9.82
CA SER A 12 -2.66 -1.01 -8.98
C SER A 12 -1.97 -2.23 -8.35
N PHE A 13 -2.75 -3.21 -7.91
CA PHE A 13 -2.20 -4.46 -7.36
C PHE A 13 -1.42 -5.24 -8.40
N ASN A 14 -1.97 -5.43 -9.61
CA ASN A 14 -1.30 -6.17 -10.66
C ASN A 14 0.03 -5.50 -11.07
N LEU A 15 0.02 -4.17 -11.21
CA LEU A 15 1.23 -3.40 -11.54
C LEU A 15 2.31 -3.52 -10.45
N ALA A 16 1.94 -3.60 -9.17
CA ALA A 16 2.89 -3.79 -8.08
C ALA A 16 3.59 -5.16 -8.16
N ILE A 17 2.85 -6.22 -8.51
CA ILE A 17 3.41 -7.56 -8.71
C ILE A 17 4.35 -7.60 -9.91
N ASP A 18 3.99 -6.93 -11.00
CA ASP A 18 4.86 -6.81 -12.19
C ASP A 18 6.17 -6.10 -11.84
N PHE A 19 6.15 -5.03 -11.04
CA PHE A 19 7.36 -4.36 -10.56
C PHE A 19 8.25 -5.26 -9.69
N PHE A 20 7.66 -6.10 -8.83
CA PHE A 20 8.44 -7.08 -8.08
C PHE A 20 9.12 -8.09 -8.99
N SER A 21 8.41 -8.55 -10.03
CA SER A 21 8.97 -9.46 -11.04
C SER A 21 10.17 -8.84 -11.76
N LEU A 22 10.06 -7.56 -12.15
CA LEU A 22 11.13 -6.79 -12.79
C LEU A 22 12.36 -6.58 -11.90
N LYS A 23 12.21 -6.46 -10.57
CA LYS A 23 13.33 -6.29 -9.62
C LYS A 23 14.02 -7.59 -9.20
N THR A 24 13.50 -8.77 -9.58
CA THR A 24 14.05 -10.07 -9.14
C THR A 24 14.49 -10.94 -10.31
N CYS A 25 15.65 -11.61 -10.19
CA CYS A 25 16.17 -12.47 -11.27
C CYS A 25 15.57 -13.89 -11.28
N GLN A 26 14.95 -14.34 -10.17
CA GLN A 26 14.36 -15.67 -10.04
C GLN A 26 12.88 -15.61 -9.60
N PRO A 27 12.01 -16.45 -10.19
CA PRO A 27 10.58 -16.49 -9.82
C PRO A 27 10.33 -16.78 -8.34
N GLN A 28 11.18 -17.57 -7.68
CA GLN A 28 11.04 -17.83 -6.24
C GLN A 28 11.23 -16.55 -5.40
N GLU A 29 12.14 -15.66 -5.79
CA GLU A 29 12.41 -14.41 -5.06
C GLU A 29 11.27 -13.42 -5.24
N THR A 30 10.69 -13.32 -6.44
CA THR A 30 9.49 -12.49 -6.70
C THR A 30 8.35 -12.87 -5.77
N VAL A 31 8.09 -14.18 -5.64
CA VAL A 31 7.02 -14.72 -4.81
C VAL A 31 7.29 -14.45 -3.33
N ALA A 32 8.54 -14.60 -2.88
CA ALA A 32 8.93 -14.31 -1.51
C ALA A 32 8.74 -12.82 -1.14
N ILE A 33 9.23 -11.90 -1.97
CA ILE A 33 9.07 -10.45 -1.74
C ILE A 33 7.59 -10.04 -1.79
N SER A 34 6.85 -10.56 -2.77
CA SER A 34 5.43 -10.28 -2.91
C SER A 34 4.61 -10.79 -1.72
N SER A 35 4.88 -12.00 -1.23
CA SER A 35 4.19 -12.56 -0.07
C SER A 35 4.52 -11.82 1.23
N MET A 36 5.76 -11.34 1.40
CA MET A 36 6.12 -10.45 2.52
C MET A 36 5.35 -9.13 2.46
N ALA A 37 5.29 -8.47 1.30
CA ALA A 37 4.55 -7.23 1.11
C ALA A 37 3.05 -7.42 1.36
N GLN A 38 2.47 -8.51 0.85
CA GLN A 38 1.06 -8.85 1.06
C GLN A 38 0.76 -9.15 2.53
N ALA A 39 1.61 -9.90 3.25
CA ALA A 39 1.41 -10.20 4.66
C ALA A 39 1.35 -8.92 5.50
N ILE A 40 2.26 -7.97 5.24
CA ILE A 40 2.25 -6.65 5.88
C ILE A 40 0.98 -5.88 5.52
N GLY A 41 0.60 -5.86 4.23
CA GLY A 41 -0.62 -5.19 3.77
C GLY A 41 -1.89 -5.74 4.44
N TYR A 42 -2.02 -7.07 4.54
CA TYR A 42 -3.14 -7.71 5.22
C TYR A 42 -3.13 -7.50 6.74
N PHE A 43 -1.96 -7.43 7.37
CA PHE A 43 -1.85 -7.06 8.78
C PHE A 43 -2.42 -5.66 9.04
N PHE A 44 -2.05 -4.67 8.22
CA PHE A 44 -2.64 -3.34 8.31
C PHE A 44 -4.12 -3.31 7.92
N ALA A 45 -4.56 -4.12 6.95
CA ALA A 45 -5.97 -4.21 6.58
C ALA A 45 -6.84 -4.80 7.71
N ALA A 46 -6.31 -5.74 8.48
CA ALA A 46 -6.98 -6.30 9.66
C ALA A 46 -6.92 -5.35 10.86
N ALA A 47 -5.80 -4.66 11.05
CA ALA A 47 -5.62 -3.69 12.14
C ALA A 47 -6.43 -2.40 11.92
N GLY A 48 -6.60 -1.97 10.67
CA GLY A 48 -7.26 -0.72 10.29
C GLY A 48 -8.67 -0.57 10.88
N PRO A 49 -9.60 -1.52 10.69
CA PRO A 49 -10.94 -1.45 11.28
C PRO A 49 -10.94 -1.33 12.80
N LEU A 50 -9.98 -1.97 13.48
CA LEU A 50 -9.84 -1.91 14.94
C LEU A 50 -9.40 -0.52 15.39
N THR A 51 -8.37 0.06 14.77
CA THR A 51 -7.89 1.41 15.09
C THR A 51 -8.87 2.50 14.67
N PHE A 52 -9.45 2.40 13.47
CA PHE A 52 -10.44 3.37 12.99
C PHE A 52 -11.76 3.28 13.75
N GLY A 53 -12.21 2.08 14.11
CA GLY A 53 -13.41 1.88 14.92
C GLY A 53 -13.25 2.44 16.34
N PHE A 54 -12.08 2.22 16.96
CA PHE A 54 -11.75 2.80 18.26
C PHE A 54 -11.67 4.33 18.20
N LEU A 55 -11.00 4.88 17.19
CA LEU A 55 -10.86 6.33 17.03
C LEU A 55 -12.22 7.00 16.75
N HIS A 56 -13.07 6.37 15.94
CA HIS A 56 -14.44 6.84 15.69
C HIS A 56 -15.28 6.81 16.97
N ALA A 57 -15.15 5.80 17.83
CA ALA A 57 -15.89 5.71 19.09
C ALA A 57 -15.55 6.86 20.06
N HIS A 58 -14.31 7.36 20.04
CA HIS A 58 -13.90 8.49 20.88
C HIS A 58 -14.27 9.86 20.29
N LEU A 59 -14.11 10.04 18.98
CA LEU A 59 -14.31 11.35 18.32
C LEU A 59 -15.71 11.55 17.72
N HIS A 60 -16.54 10.49 17.63
CA HIS A 60 -17.89 10.48 17.05
C HIS A 60 -17.98 11.11 15.64
N SER A 61 -16.87 11.14 14.89
CA SER A 61 -16.78 11.82 13.61
C SER A 61 -15.97 11.01 12.59
N TRP A 62 -16.58 10.74 11.45
CA TRP A 62 -15.96 10.04 10.31
C TRP A 62 -14.91 10.90 9.59
N THR A 63 -14.95 12.22 9.74
CA THR A 63 -14.01 13.15 9.11
C THR A 63 -12.57 12.89 9.55
N VAL A 64 -12.38 12.50 10.81
CA VAL A 64 -11.05 12.20 11.37
C VAL A 64 -10.47 10.91 10.76
N VAL A 65 -11.31 9.89 10.58
CA VAL A 65 -10.93 8.62 9.94
C VAL A 65 -10.53 8.85 8.49
N ILE A 66 -11.31 9.64 7.75
CA ILE A 66 -11.01 10.00 6.35
C ILE A 66 -9.69 10.78 6.26
N GLY A 67 -9.46 11.75 7.15
CA GLY A 67 -8.19 12.50 7.20
C GLY A 67 -6.98 11.59 7.45
N LEU A 68 -7.13 10.60 8.34
CA LEU A 68 -6.07 9.64 8.64
C LEU A 68 -5.74 8.75 7.44
N VAL A 69 -6.75 8.29 6.71
CA VAL A 69 -6.56 7.51 5.47
C VAL A 69 -5.83 8.34 4.40
N ILE A 70 -6.17 9.63 4.26
CA ILE A 70 -5.47 10.55 3.33
C ILE A 70 -4.01 10.71 3.72
N ILE A 71 -3.70 10.88 5.02
CA ILE A 71 -2.32 10.99 5.51
C ILE A 71 -1.53 9.71 5.21
N LEU A 72 -2.12 8.53 5.45
CA LEU A 72 -1.50 7.26 5.14
C LEU A 72 -1.26 7.08 3.63
N ALA A 73 -2.23 7.46 2.79
CA ALA A 73 -2.08 7.43 1.34
C ALA A 73 -0.97 8.39 0.86
N ALA A 74 -0.88 9.59 1.42
CA ALA A 74 0.21 10.52 1.15
C ALA A 74 1.58 9.94 1.57
N GLY A 75 1.65 9.27 2.72
CA GLY A 75 2.85 8.57 3.17
C GLY A 75 3.31 7.48 2.20
N LEU A 76 2.37 6.69 1.67
CA LEU A 76 2.66 5.67 0.64
C LEU A 76 3.16 6.29 -0.66
N LEU A 77 2.58 7.42 -1.09
CA LEU A 77 3.05 8.14 -2.28
C LEU A 77 4.48 8.66 -2.09
N VAL A 78 4.79 9.25 -0.92
CA VAL A 78 6.14 9.73 -0.62
C VAL A 78 7.13 8.57 -0.57
N ALA A 79 6.77 7.44 0.05
CA ALA A 79 7.61 6.25 0.08
C ALA A 79 7.90 5.72 -1.33
N GLY A 80 6.87 5.65 -2.19
CA GLY A 80 7.04 5.27 -3.59
C GLY A 80 7.95 6.21 -4.36
N TRP A 81 7.77 7.53 -4.16
CA TRP A 81 8.62 8.55 -4.79
C TRP A 81 10.08 8.49 -4.32
N LEU A 82 10.31 8.23 -3.03
CA LEU A 82 11.66 8.08 -2.48
C LEU A 82 12.38 6.85 -3.07
N VAL A 83 11.67 5.73 -3.19
CA VAL A 83 12.20 4.50 -3.80
C VAL A 83 12.58 4.74 -5.27
N ASP A 84 11.74 5.44 -6.02
CA ASP A 84 12.01 5.84 -7.41
C ASP A 84 13.22 6.77 -7.53
N THR A 85 13.43 7.63 -6.53
CA THR A 85 14.60 8.54 -6.48
C THR A 85 15.90 7.80 -6.15
N GLN A 86 15.85 6.74 -5.34
CA GLN A 86 17.05 5.96 -4.99
C GLN A 86 17.58 5.12 -6.15
N ASP A 87 16.70 4.63 -7.04
CA ASP A 87 17.13 3.91 -8.25
C ASP A 87 17.91 4.83 -9.22
N HIS A 88 17.70 6.15 -9.18
CA HIS A 88 18.46 7.13 -9.97
C HIS A 88 19.83 7.50 -9.36
N LEU A 89 20.01 7.41 -8.04
CA LEU A 89 21.25 7.83 -7.35
C LEU A 89 22.34 6.75 -7.31
N VAL A 90 22.00 5.49 -7.57
CA VAL A 90 22.96 4.36 -7.60
C VAL A 90 23.56 4.16 -9.00
N ALA A 91 23.08 4.91 -10.00
CA ALA A 91 23.54 4.85 -11.39
C ALA A 91 24.67 5.84 -11.73
N ASP A 92 25.12 6.68 -10.78
CA ASP A 92 26.21 7.66 -10.95
C ASP A 92 27.53 7.24 -10.28
#